data_AF-A0A268JVA8-F1
#
_entry.id   AF-A0A268JVA8-F1
#
_cell.length_a   1.000
_cell.length_b   1.000
_cell.length_c   1.000
_cell.angle_alpha   90.00
_cell.angle_beta   90.00
_cell.angle_gamma   90.00
#
_symmetry.space_group_name_H-M   'P 1'
#
loop_
_entity.id
_entity.type
_entity.pdbx_description
1 polymer ?
#
loop_
_entity_poly.entity_id
_entity_poly.type
_entity_poly.pdbx_seq_one_letter_code
_entity_poly.pdbx_strand_id
1 'polypeptide(L)'
;MKPIQLIELTKNVKILFSNNLIELSSRRKKEVEDFWEEINQQNSFHRGEVFNVQSIIEQENSYKIVLNCTDYAHYLHTVRNHITDDEGCKVVVNSRTK
;
A
#
# COMPACT_ATOMS: atom_id res chain seq x y z
N MET A 1 -1.56 -1.60 -22.02
CA MET A 1 -1.33 -0.78 -20.80
C MET A 1 -1.41 0.68 -21.18
N LYS A 2 -2.08 1.52 -20.38
CA LYS A 2 -2.01 2.98 -20.58
C LYS A 2 -0.58 3.45 -20.26
N PRO A 3 -0.01 4.39 -21.02
CA PRO A 3 1.31 4.92 -20.72
C PRO A 3 1.32 5.58 -19.33
N ILE A 4 2.33 5.25 -18.53
CA ILE A 4 2.54 5.88 -17.21
C ILE A 4 3.08 7.28 -17.47
N GLN A 5 2.41 8.29 -16.94
CA GLN A 5 2.90 9.67 -16.95
C GLN A 5 3.63 9.92 -15.62
N LEU A 6 4.92 10.23 -15.72
CA LEU A 6 5.72 10.68 -14.59
C LEU A 6 5.64 12.21 -14.56
N ILE A 7 5.25 12.77 -13.42
CA ILE A 7 5.12 14.20 -13.22
C ILE A 7 6.00 14.59 -12.02
N GLU A 8 6.84 15.60 -12.23
CA GLU A 8 7.62 16.18 -11.14
C GLU A 8 6.70 17.00 -10.23
N LEU A 9 6.75 16.71 -8.92
CA LEU A 9 5.99 17.48 -7.94
C LEU A 9 6.79 18.74 -7.56
N THR A 10 6.30 19.90 -7.99
CA THR A 10 6.90 21.21 -7.66
C THR A 10 6.38 21.81 -6.35
N LYS A 11 5.30 21.24 -5.81
CA LYS A 11 4.66 21.66 -4.56
C LYS A 11 5.19 20.85 -3.37
N ASN A 12 5.05 21.40 -2.17
CA ASN A 12 5.40 20.69 -0.93
C ASN A 12 4.59 19.40 -0.76
N VAL A 13 5.23 18.32 -0.30
CA VAL A 13 4.54 17.07 0.02
C VAL A 13 4.35 16.96 1.54
N LYS A 14 3.11 16.75 1.97
CA LYS A 14 2.73 16.48 3.35
C LYS A 14 2.23 15.04 3.46
N ILE A 15 2.88 14.25 4.30
CA ILE A 15 2.46 12.89 4.61
C ILE A 15 1.64 12.94 5.90
N LEU A 16 0.40 12.47 5.85
CA LEU A 16 -0.50 12.39 6.98
C LEU A 16 -0.74 10.92 7.29
N PHE A 17 -0.42 10.51 8.50
CA PHE A 17 -0.71 9.16 8.96
C PHE A 17 -2.03 9.16 9.74
N SER A 18 -3.01 8.41 9.27
CA SER A 18 -4.36 8.39 9.86
C SER A 18 -4.47 7.45 11.06
N ASN A 19 -3.50 6.54 11.24
CA ASN A 19 -3.54 5.45 12.22
C ASN A 19 -4.75 4.51 12.10
N ASN A 20 -5.47 4.54 10.98
CA ASN A 20 -6.58 3.63 10.70
C ASN A 20 -6.06 2.37 10.01
N LEU A 21 -6.57 1.20 10.41
CA LEU A 21 -6.37 -0.04 9.66
C LEU A 21 -7.21 -0.02 8.38
N ILE A 22 -6.67 -0.58 7.29
CA ILE A 22 -7.43 -0.75 6.06
C ILE A 22 -8.60 -1.72 6.28
N GLU A 23 -9.79 -1.32 5.83
CA GLU A 23 -10.96 -2.20 5.81
C GLU A 23 -11.00 -2.97 4.49
N LEU A 24 -10.65 -4.26 4.57
CA LEU A 24 -10.81 -5.21 3.46
C LEU A 24 -12.15 -5.94 3.58
N SER A 25 -12.77 -6.24 2.44
CA SER A 25 -13.91 -7.14 2.35
C SER A 25 -13.57 -8.51 2.92
N SER A 26 -14.59 -9.23 3.41
CA SER A 26 -14.40 -10.58 3.94
C SER A 26 -13.77 -11.53 2.92
N ARG A 27 -14.10 -11.35 1.63
CA ARG A 27 -13.48 -12.09 0.53
C ARG A 27 -11.97 -11.81 0.47
N ARG A 28 -11.58 -10.53 0.38
CA ARG A 28 -10.16 -10.16 0.26
C ARG A 28 -9.35 -10.55 1.49
N LYS A 29 -9.92 -10.42 2.69
CA LYS A 29 -9.29 -10.92 3.93
C LYS A 29 -8.95 -12.39 3.81
N LYS A 30 -9.91 -13.21 3.38
CA LYS A 30 -9.69 -14.64 3.18
C LYS A 30 -8.62 -14.92 2.13
N GLU A 31 -8.66 -14.23 0.99
CA GLU A 31 -7.65 -14.39 -0.07
C GLU A 31 -6.23 -14.07 0.43
N VAL A 32 -6.07 -13.04 1.27
CA VAL A 32 -4.78 -12.67 1.87
C VAL A 32 -4.30 -13.75 2.86
N GLU A 33 -5.19 -14.26 3.72
CA GLU A 33 -4.83 -15.30 4.69
C GLU A 33 -4.48 -16.62 4.01
N ASP A 34 -5.32 -17.09 3.07
CA ASP A 34 -5.08 -18.33 2.32
C ASP A 34 -3.75 -18.24 1.56
N PHE A 35 -3.45 -17.08 0.93
CA PHE A 35 -2.18 -16.83 0.27
C PHE A 35 -1.00 -16.83 1.27
N TRP A 36 -1.14 -16.20 2.43
CA TRP A 36 -0.08 -16.13 3.44
C TRP A 36 0.31 -17.51 3.97
N GLU A 37 -0.68 -18.36 4.25
CA GLU A 37 -0.47 -19.75 4.66
C GLU A 37 0.26 -20.56 3.57
N GLU A 38 -0.08 -20.35 2.30
CA GLU A 38 0.58 -20.99 1.17
C GLU A 38 2.06 -20.61 1.06
N ILE A 39 2.37 -19.31 1.11
CA ILE A 39 3.74 -18.83 0.86
C ILE A 39 4.66 -18.90 2.07
N ASN A 40 4.12 -19.02 3.28
CA ASN A 40 4.88 -18.96 4.54
C ASN A 40 4.87 -20.26 5.34
N GLN A 41 4.75 -21.41 4.68
CA GLN A 41 4.74 -22.73 5.34
C GLN A 41 5.99 -23.00 6.21
N GLN A 42 7.13 -22.42 5.84
CA GLN A 42 8.40 -22.55 6.56
C GLN A 42 8.59 -21.47 7.63
N ASN A 43 7.63 -20.57 7.82
CA ASN A 43 7.70 -19.43 8.74
C ASN A 43 8.91 -18.50 8.49
N SER A 44 9.35 -18.40 7.23
CA SER A 44 10.46 -17.55 6.81
C SER A 44 10.09 -16.06 6.71
N PHE A 45 8.80 -15.75 6.62
CA PHE A 45 8.28 -14.38 6.60
C PHE A 45 7.63 -14.01 7.93
N HIS A 46 7.74 -12.73 8.29
CA HIS A 46 7.05 -12.14 9.44
C HIS A 46 6.05 -11.08 8.96
N ARG A 47 4.91 -10.99 9.63
CA ARG A 47 3.97 -9.89 9.41
C ARG A 47 4.51 -8.64 10.09
N GLY A 48 4.78 -7.62 9.28
CA GLY A 48 5.14 -6.28 9.74
C GLY A 48 4.11 -5.26 9.29
N GLU A 49 4.05 -4.13 9.98
CA GLU A 49 3.22 -3.00 9.60
C GLU A 49 3.68 -2.43 8.25
N VAL A 50 2.71 -2.12 7.39
CA VAL A 50 2.92 -1.51 6.09
C VAL A 50 1.97 -0.32 5.94
N PHE A 51 2.47 0.78 5.37
CA PHE A 51 1.67 1.98 5.12
C PHE A 51 1.10 1.98 3.70
N ASN A 52 -0.23 1.93 3.63
CA ASN A 52 -1.00 1.99 2.39
C ASN A 52 -1.47 3.41 2.09
N VAL A 53 -1.31 3.86 0.84
CA VAL A 53 -1.86 5.14 0.36
C VAL A 53 -3.37 5.04 0.27
N GLN A 54 -4.05 5.77 1.16
CA GLN A 54 -5.50 5.90 1.14
C GLN A 54 -5.94 6.92 0.09
N SER A 55 -5.29 8.08 0.07
CA SER A 55 -5.63 9.15 -0.88
C SER A 55 -4.46 10.08 -1.13
N ILE A 56 -4.49 10.73 -2.29
CA ILE A 56 -3.60 11.82 -2.67
C ILE A 56 -4.49 13.00 -3.02
N ILE A 57 -4.37 14.09 -2.26
CA ILE A 57 -5.17 15.30 -2.41
C ILE A 57 -4.23 16.42 -2.83
N GLU A 58 -4.46 16.96 -4.03
CA GLU A 58 -3.78 18.17 -4.47
C GLU A 58 -4.43 19.40 -3.84
N GLN A 59 -3.61 20.28 -3.29
CA GLN A 59 -3.99 21.60 -2.82
C GLN A 59 -3.19 22.67 -3.56
N GLU A 60 -3.55 23.94 -3.34
CA GLU A 60 -2.92 25.10 -3.98
C GLU A 60 -1.38 25.05 -3.90
N ASN A 61 -0.84 24.85 -2.69
CA ASN A 61 0.61 24.90 -2.41
C ASN A 61 1.22 23.58 -1.92
N SER A 62 0.45 22.49 -1.88
CA SER A 62 0.95 21.20 -1.40
C SER A 62 0.16 20.00 -1.92
N TYR A 63 0.81 18.85 -1.99
CA TYR A 63 0.17 17.54 -2.05
C TYR A 63 0.04 16.97 -0.64
N LYS A 64 -1.15 16.46 -0.30
CA LYS A 64 -1.39 15.70 0.93
C LYS A 64 -1.54 14.23 0.57
N ILE A 65 -0.66 13.39 1.11
CA ILE A 65 -0.73 11.93 0.97
C ILE A 65 -1.19 11.38 2.31
N VAL A 66 -2.36 10.74 2.32
CA VAL A 66 -2.92 10.11 3.52
C VAL A 66 -2.58 8.63 3.52
N LEU A 67 -1.97 8.17 4.60
CA LEU A 67 -1.54 6.79 4.81
C LEU A 67 -2.39 6.12 5.88
N ASN A 68 -2.77 4.87 5.63
CA ASN A 68 -3.41 3.95 6.56
C ASN A 68 -2.50 2.75 6.83
N CYS A 69 -2.75 2.03 7.91
CA CYS A 69 -2.02 0.80 8.24
C CYS A 69 -2.61 -0.42 7.54
N THR A 70 -1.72 -1.32 7.15
CA THR A 70 -2.00 -2.68 6.75
C THR A 70 -0.81 -3.56 7.15
N ASP A 71 -0.73 -4.78 6.62
CA ASP A 71 0.37 -5.69 6.90
C ASP A 71 1.12 -6.14 5.64
N TYR A 72 2.29 -6.74 5.87
CA TYR A 72 3.14 -7.26 4.82
C TYR A 72 2.50 -8.39 4.00
N ALA A 73 1.58 -9.16 4.60
CA ALA A 73 0.85 -10.21 3.90
C ALA A 73 -0.04 -9.62 2.80
N HIS A 74 -0.79 -8.56 3.13
CA HIS A 74 -1.63 -7.85 2.18
C HIS A 74 -0.81 -7.19 1.05
N TYR A 75 0.34 -6.59 1.37
CA TYR A 75 1.27 -6.07 0.36
C TYR A 75 1.75 -7.16 -0.60
N LEU A 76 2.26 -8.28 -0.08
CA LEU A 76 2.75 -9.37 -0.90
C LEU A 76 1.65 -9.97 -1.78
N HIS A 77 0.46 -10.18 -1.20
CA HIS A 77 -0.69 -10.68 -1.93
C HIS A 77 -1.04 -9.75 -3.11
N THR A 78 -1.06 -8.44 -2.89
CA THR A 78 -1.31 -7.43 -3.92
C THR A 78 -0.29 -7.52 -5.06
N VAL A 79 1.01 -7.51 -4.72
CA VAL A 79 2.09 -7.50 -5.73
C VAL A 79 2.11 -8.79 -6.54
N ARG A 80 1.97 -9.95 -5.88
CA ARG A 80 2.07 -11.26 -6.53
C ARG A 80 0.86 -11.60 -7.38
N ASN A 81 -0.31 -11.10 -7.02
CA ASN A 81 -1.56 -11.34 -7.76
C ASN A 81 -1.97 -10.17 -8.66
N HIS A 82 -1.09 -9.16 -8.82
CA HIS A 82 -1.33 -7.99 -9.67
C HIS A 82 -2.67 -7.30 -9.39
N ILE A 83 -3.01 -7.14 -8.11
CA ILE A 83 -4.29 -6.56 -7.72
C ILE A 83 -4.28 -5.06 -7.94
N THR A 84 -5.18 -4.57 -8.79
CA THR A 84 -5.28 -3.16 -9.18
C THR A 84 -6.59 -2.50 -8.74
N ASP A 85 -7.46 -3.23 -8.03
CA ASP A 85 -8.71 -2.69 -7.48
C ASP A 85 -8.46 -1.83 -6.22
N ASP A 86 -9.52 -1.26 -5.67
CA ASP A 86 -9.44 -0.37 -4.51
C ASP A 86 -9.00 -1.07 -3.22
N GLU A 87 -9.09 -2.41 -3.20
CA GLU A 87 -8.63 -3.24 -2.10
C GLU A 87 -7.17 -3.68 -2.27
N GLY A 88 -6.46 -3.22 -3.32
CA GLY A 88 -5.03 -3.47 -3.51
C GLY A 88 -4.16 -2.53 -2.67
N CYS A 89 -3.06 -3.07 -2.12
CA CYS A 89 -2.08 -2.29 -1.36
C CYS A 89 -1.18 -1.41 -2.26
N LYS A 90 -1.29 -0.09 -2.09
CA LYS A 90 -0.45 0.95 -2.72
C LYS A 90 0.55 1.46 -1.70
N VAL A 91 1.79 1.00 -1.75
CA VAL A 91 2.84 1.38 -0.79
C VAL A 91 3.61 2.62 -1.20
N VAL A 92 3.97 3.43 -0.20
CA VAL A 92 5.02 4.45 -0.33
C VAL A 92 6.36 3.84 0.09
N VAL A 93 7.33 3.84 -0.81
CA VAL A 93 8.71 3.44 -0.51
C VAL A 93 9.57 4.70 -0.47
N ASN A 94 10.30 4.89 0.63
CA ASN A 94 11.37 5.88 0.69
C ASN A 94 12.70 5.16 0.50
N SER A 95 13.37 5.42 -0.63
CA SER A 95 14.78 5.07 -0.79
C SER A 95 15.62 6.29 -0.45
N ARG A 96 16.33 6.25 0.69
CA ARG A 96 17.47 7.15 0.89
C ARG A 96 18.60 6.67 -0.01
N THR A 97 18.81 7.33 -1.14
CA THR A 97 20.10 7.27 -1.84
C THR A 97 21.13 7.90 -0.93
N LYS A 98 22.11 7.09 -0.48
CA LYS A 98 23.32 7.59 0.18
C LYS A 98 24.28 8.15 -0.85
#